data_AF-A0A085VZ44-F1
#
_entry.id   AF-A0A085VZ44-F1
#
_cell.length_a   1.000
_cell.length_b   1.000
_cell.length_c   1.000
_cell.angle_alpha   90.00
_cell.angle_beta   90.00
_cell.angle_gamma   90.00
#
_symmetry.space_group_name_H-M   'P 1'
#
loop_
_entity.id
_entity.type
_entity.pdbx_description
1 polymer ?
#
loop_
_entity_poly.entity_id
_entity_poly.type
_entity_poly.pdbx_seq_one_letter_code
_entity_poly.pdbx_strand_id
1 'polypeptide(L)'
;MAENFSEPVARRFGVTCLSVLLTYAEAAGLELNHEDPGPTPIEVPDENGNVTEQPFGACSVDQMRRALQRKRRPTSSKPLPPEKVALAEQYSEAVAQRFPKGKGTLVKLALRNQKGRAVVDIKGIPLEQLLLLAEALTAQLPGVSDEAKSPSPS
;
A
#
# COMPACT_ATOMS: atom_id res chain seq x y z
N MET A 1 16.74 1.29 9.74
CA MET A 1 16.60 0.43 10.94
C MET A 1 16.70 1.33 12.18
N ALA A 2 16.52 0.82 13.41
CA ALA A 2 16.61 1.60 14.66
C ALA A 2 17.97 2.32 14.90
N GLU A 3 18.92 2.17 13.98
CA GLU A 3 20.20 2.89 13.88
C GLU A 3 20.07 4.42 13.80
N ASN A 4 18.87 4.93 13.49
CA ASN A 4 18.60 6.37 13.46
C ASN A 4 18.41 6.99 14.85
N PHE A 5 18.34 6.19 15.92
CA PHE A 5 18.19 6.69 17.29
C PHE A 5 19.50 6.54 18.07
N SER A 6 19.79 7.52 18.92
CA SER A 6 20.95 7.46 19.80
C SER A 6 20.83 6.33 20.83
N GLU A 7 21.97 5.85 21.33
CA GLU A 7 22.00 4.78 22.35
C GLU A 7 21.17 5.12 23.61
N PRO A 8 21.18 6.36 24.15
CA PRO A 8 20.31 6.72 25.27
C PRO A 8 18.81 6.55 24.96
N VAL A 9 18.38 6.90 23.75
CA VAL A 9 16.99 6.75 23.31
C VAL A 9 16.63 5.27 23.15
N ALA A 10 17.53 4.47 22.57
CA ALA A 10 17.36 3.03 22.44
C ALA A 10 17.28 2.31 23.80
N ARG A 11 18.08 2.74 24.79
CA ARG A 11 18.01 2.24 26.17
C ARG A 11 16.70 2.62 26.85
N ARG A 12 16.18 3.83 26.58
CA ARG A 12 14.95 4.34 27.22
C ARG A 12 13.67 3.67 26.69
N PHE A 13 13.55 3.49 25.37
CA PHE A 13 12.30 3.02 24.76
C PHE A 13 12.39 1.59 24.21
N GLY A 14 13.59 1.04 24.10
CA GLY A 14 13.83 -0.29 23.53
C GLY A 14 13.77 -0.30 22.00
N VAL A 15 14.70 -1.05 21.40
CA VAL A 15 14.88 -1.15 19.94
C VAL A 15 13.61 -1.63 19.23
N THR A 16 12.88 -2.59 19.84
CA THR A 16 11.63 -3.12 19.30
C THR A 16 10.54 -2.04 19.23
N CYS A 17 10.37 -1.24 20.28
CA CYS A 17 9.34 -0.20 20.32
C CYS A 17 9.66 0.92 19.31
N LEU A 18 10.93 1.33 19.23
CA LEU A 18 11.40 2.32 18.26
C LEU A 18 11.23 1.83 16.81
N SER A 19 11.43 0.53 16.55
CA SER A 19 11.18 -0.06 15.22
C SER A 19 9.70 0.01 14.83
N VAL A 20 8.80 -0.20 15.79
CA VAL A 20 7.35 -0.04 15.57
C VAL A 20 7.01 1.43 15.33
N LEU A 21 7.62 2.37 16.07
CA LEU A 21 7.44 3.81 15.88
C LEU A 21 7.85 4.27 14.48
N LEU A 22 9.03 3.85 13.99
CA LEU A 22 9.49 4.18 12.63
C LEU A 22 8.46 3.76 11.58
N THR A 23 7.96 2.53 11.71
CA THR A 23 6.98 1.97 10.78
C THR A 23 5.63 2.70 10.88
N TYR A 24 5.25 3.11 12.09
CA TYR A 24 4.02 3.88 12.32
C TYR A 24 4.13 5.27 11.69
N ALA A 25 5.25 5.98 11.89
CA ALA A 25 5.47 7.30 11.33
C ALA A 25 5.48 7.29 9.80
N GLU A 26 6.12 6.29 9.19
CA GLU A 26 6.06 6.06 7.74
C GLU A 26 4.60 5.87 7.26
N ALA A 27 3.82 5.03 7.95
CA ALA A 27 2.42 4.78 7.60
C ALA A 27 1.51 6.01 7.83
N ALA A 28 1.84 6.85 8.82
CA ALA A 28 1.08 8.05 9.17
C ALA A 28 1.56 9.30 8.42
N GLY A 29 2.71 9.25 7.74
CA GLY A 29 3.34 10.42 7.10
C GLY A 29 3.84 11.45 8.12
N LEU A 30 4.30 11.00 9.29
CA LEU A 30 4.82 11.87 10.35
C LEU A 30 6.33 12.02 10.25
N GLU A 31 6.83 13.22 10.50
CA GLU A 31 8.26 13.46 10.73
C GLU A 31 8.59 13.14 12.19
N LEU A 32 9.59 12.29 12.40
CA LEU A 32 10.03 11.89 13.73
C LEU A 32 11.20 12.74 14.19
N ASN A 33 11.12 13.21 15.44
CA ASN A 33 12.29 13.68 16.15
C ASN A 33 13.09 12.47 16.66
N HIS A 34 14.26 12.24 16.08
CA HIS A 34 15.14 11.13 16.45
C HIS A 34 15.91 11.34 17.74
N GLU A 35 16.04 12.59 18.21
CA GLU A 35 16.71 12.92 19.46
C GLU A 35 15.76 12.80 20.66
N ASP A 36 14.48 13.16 20.44
CA ASP A 36 13.42 12.99 21.44
C ASP A 36 12.12 12.50 20.78
N PRO A 37 11.96 11.18 20.58
CA PRO A 37 10.74 10.63 19.99
C PRO A 37 9.55 10.60 20.95
N GLY A 38 9.75 10.85 22.25
CA GLY A 38 8.74 10.71 23.30
C GLY A 38 7.45 11.49 23.04
N PRO A 39 7.50 12.77 22.61
CA PRO A 39 6.31 13.58 22.33
C PRO A 39 5.54 13.21 21.06
N THR A 40 6.02 12.27 20.24
CA THR A 40 5.36 11.93 18.96
C THR A 40 3.91 11.52 19.19
N PRO A 41 2.92 12.15 18.52
CA PRO A 41 1.51 11.82 18.73
C PRO A 41 1.14 10.47 18.09
N ILE A 42 0.54 9.58 18.89
CA ILE A 42 0.10 8.25 18.46
C ILE A 42 -1.40 8.12 18.66
N GLU A 43 -2.12 7.72 17.60
CA GLU A 43 -3.52 7.35 17.64
C GLU A 43 -3.66 5.91 18.16
N VAL A 44 -3.90 5.77 19.46
CA VAL A 44 -4.04 4.48 20.12
C VAL A 44 -5.50 4.08 20.21
N PRO A 45 -5.91 2.94 19.62
CA PRO A 45 -7.23 2.40 19.84
C PRO A 45 -7.33 1.74 21.22
N ASP A 46 -8.39 2.07 21.96
CA ASP A 46 -8.82 1.39 23.18
C ASP A 46 -9.46 0.02 22.87
N GLU A 47 -9.81 -0.73 23.91
CA GLU A 47 -10.43 -2.06 23.78
C GLU A 47 -11.83 -2.01 23.14
N ASN A 48 -12.49 -0.85 23.18
CA ASN A 48 -13.81 -0.61 22.59
C ASN A 48 -13.71 -0.08 21.15
N GLY A 49 -12.50 0.12 20.63
CA GLY A 49 -12.23 0.62 19.29
C GLY A 49 -12.26 2.14 19.15
N ASN A 50 -12.46 2.90 20.24
CA ASN A 50 -12.30 4.35 20.26
C ASN A 50 -10.82 4.70 20.18
N VAL A 51 -10.51 5.81 19.50
CA VAL A 51 -9.13 6.24 19.30
C VAL A 51 -8.86 7.43 20.20
N THR A 52 -7.79 7.32 20.99
CA THR A 52 -7.26 8.42 21.80
C THR A 52 -5.85 8.77 21.32
N GLU A 53 -5.56 10.05 21.22
CA GLU A 53 -4.22 10.52 20.94
C GLU A 53 -3.40 10.58 22.23
N GLN A 54 -2.22 9.99 22.22
CA GLN A 54 -1.29 10.06 23.35
C GLN A 54 0.17 10.07 22.84
N PRO A 55 1.10 10.66 23.61
CA PRO A 55 2.51 10.71 23.21
C PRO A 55 3.12 9.29 23.19
N PHE A 56 4.04 9.05 22.26
CA PHE A 56 4.77 7.79 22.13
C PHE A 56 5.40 7.33 23.46
N GLY A 57 5.96 8.27 24.23
CA GLY A 57 6.57 7.96 25.53
C GLY A 57 5.59 7.45 26.59
N ALA A 58 4.29 7.64 26.39
CA ALA A 58 3.22 7.08 27.23
C ALA A 58 2.59 5.81 26.65
N CYS A 59 2.99 5.39 25.44
CA CYS A 59 2.45 4.20 24.78
C CYS A 59 3.19 2.93 25.21
N SER A 60 2.44 1.87 25.51
CA SER A 60 2.99 0.52 25.58
C SER A 60 3.29 -0.05 24.20
N VAL A 61 4.14 -1.08 24.13
CA VAL A 61 4.46 -1.78 22.86
C VAL A 61 3.20 -2.35 22.21
N ASP A 62 2.25 -2.86 23.00
CA ASP A 62 1.00 -3.42 22.48
C ASP A 62 0.07 -2.34 21.94
N GLN A 63 -0.01 -1.19 22.61
CA GLN A 63 -0.73 -0.01 22.11
C GLN A 63 -0.15 0.46 20.78
N MET A 64 1.19 0.52 20.67
CA MET A 64 1.88 0.86 19.42
C MET A 64 1.61 -0.14 18.30
N ARG A 65 1.59 -1.45 18.61
CA ARG A 65 1.26 -2.49 17.63
C ARG A 65 -0.17 -2.36 17.13
N ARG A 66 -1.14 -2.10 18.02
CA ARG A 66 -2.54 -1.88 17.64
C ARG A 66 -2.71 -0.61 16.79
N ALA A 67 -2.06 0.49 17.18
CA ALA A 67 -2.04 1.73 16.43
C ALA A 67 -1.49 1.51 15.00
N LEU A 68 -0.35 0.82 14.89
CA LEU A 68 0.26 0.48 13.61
C LEU A 68 -0.64 -0.43 12.76
N GLN A 69 -1.25 -1.46 13.33
CA GLN A 69 -2.19 -2.33 12.62
C GLN A 69 -3.36 -1.54 12.04
N ARG A 70 -3.91 -0.58 12.80
CA ARG A 70 -4.99 0.29 12.33
C ARG A 70 -4.53 1.23 11.23
N LYS A 71 -3.35 1.85 11.35
CA LYS A 71 -2.79 2.72 10.30
C LYS A 71 -2.44 1.95 9.03
N ARG A 72 -1.98 0.69 9.16
CA ARG A 72 -1.71 -0.22 8.05
C ARG A 72 -2.96 -0.84 7.43
N ARG A 73 -4.09 -0.84 8.15
CA ARG A 73 -5.37 -1.21 7.59
C ARG A 73 -5.62 -0.26 6.41
N PRO A 74 -5.92 -0.76 5.19
CA PRO A 74 -6.11 0.09 4.03
C PRO A 74 -7.05 1.25 4.39
N THR A 75 -6.58 2.48 4.24
CA THR A 75 -7.30 3.73 4.60
C THR A 75 -8.64 3.87 3.85
N SER A 76 -8.94 2.98 2.91
CA SER A 76 -10.28 2.82 2.35
C SER A 76 -10.92 1.55 2.90
N SER A 77 -11.76 1.71 3.92
CA SER A 77 -12.76 0.70 4.29
C SER A 77 -13.82 0.51 3.21
N LYS A 78 -13.93 1.47 2.27
CA LYS A 78 -14.74 1.30 1.07
C LYS A 78 -14.05 0.28 0.14
N PRO A 79 -14.68 -0.87 -0.15
CA PRO A 79 -14.18 -1.78 -1.17
C PRO A 79 -14.08 -1.02 -2.51
N LEU A 80 -13.12 -1.41 -3.34
CA LEU A 80 -13.03 -0.87 -4.70
C LEU A 80 -14.34 -1.19 -5.45
N PRO A 81 -14.85 -0.28 -6.30
CA PRO A 81 -15.98 -0.59 -7.15
C PRO A 81 -15.71 -1.88 -7.96
N PRO A 82 -16.69 -2.80 -8.06
CA PRO A 82 -16.50 -4.10 -8.70
C PRO A 82 -16.03 -3.97 -10.16
N GLU A 83 -16.48 -2.94 -10.88
CA GLU A 83 -16.04 -2.63 -12.24
C GLU A 83 -14.52 -2.38 -12.34
N LYS A 84 -13.94 -1.71 -11.34
CA LYS A 84 -12.49 -1.44 -11.31
C LYS A 84 -11.69 -2.68 -10.97
N VAL A 85 -12.26 -3.58 -10.17
CA VAL A 85 -11.67 -4.88 -9.87
C VAL A 85 -11.66 -5.75 -11.12
N ALA A 86 -12.81 -5.88 -11.80
CA ALA A 86 -12.94 -6.64 -13.04
C ALA A 86 -12.00 -6.12 -14.14
N LEU A 87 -11.88 -4.80 -14.30
CA LEU A 87 -10.95 -4.21 -15.26
C LEU A 87 -9.48 -4.55 -14.92
N ALA A 88 -9.10 -4.51 -13.65
CA ALA A 88 -7.75 -4.89 -13.23
C ALA A 88 -7.47 -6.39 -13.43
N GLU A 89 -8.46 -7.26 -13.24
CA GLU A 89 -8.38 -8.69 -13.54
C GLU A 89 -8.18 -8.94 -15.03
N GLN A 90 -8.90 -8.22 -15.91
CA GLN A 90 -8.72 -8.30 -17.36
C GLN A 90 -7.30 -7.91 -17.77
N TYR A 91 -6.76 -6.81 -17.24
CA TYR A 91 -5.36 -6.44 -17.48
C TYR A 91 -4.38 -7.48 -16.95
N SER A 92 -4.65 -8.04 -15.76
CA SER A 92 -3.84 -9.12 -15.20
C SER A 92 -3.83 -10.35 -16.08
N GLU A 93 -4.97 -10.71 -16.67
CA GLU A 93 -5.08 -11.85 -17.57
C GLU A 93 -4.38 -11.58 -18.90
N ALA A 94 -4.60 -10.41 -19.51
CA ALA A 94 -3.93 -10.01 -20.75
C ALA A 94 -2.40 -10.04 -20.62
N VAL A 95 -1.87 -9.56 -19.50
CA VAL A 95 -0.45 -9.67 -19.16
C VAL A 95 -0.07 -11.14 -18.96
N ALA A 96 -0.80 -11.90 -18.16
CA ALA A 96 -0.49 -13.32 -17.91
C ALA A 96 -0.50 -14.21 -19.16
N GLN A 97 -1.25 -13.85 -20.20
CA GLN A 97 -1.24 -14.55 -21.50
C GLN A 97 0.01 -14.26 -22.32
N ARG A 98 0.56 -13.05 -22.22
CA ARG A 98 1.74 -12.61 -23.00
C ARG A 98 3.06 -12.96 -22.32
N PHE A 99 3.08 -13.05 -20.99
CA PHE A 99 4.28 -13.42 -20.25
C PHE A 99 4.33 -14.93 -20.00
N PRO A 100 5.42 -15.62 -20.40
CA PRO A 100 5.54 -17.06 -20.21
C PRO A 100 5.58 -17.40 -18.71
N LYS A 101 4.76 -18.38 -18.31
CA LYS A 101 4.79 -18.95 -16.96
C LYS A 101 5.98 -19.92 -16.86
N GLY A 102 7.12 -19.44 -16.37
CA GLY A 102 8.36 -20.24 -16.31
C GLY A 102 9.35 -19.75 -15.25
N LYS A 103 10.33 -20.60 -14.91
CA LYS A 103 11.41 -20.30 -13.95
C LYS A 103 12.21 -19.08 -14.43
N GLY A 104 11.95 -17.92 -13.84
CA GLY A 104 12.69 -16.67 -14.09
C GLY A 104 11.80 -15.45 -14.34
N THR A 105 10.54 -15.65 -14.74
CA THR A 105 9.62 -14.55 -15.04
C THR A 105 8.65 -14.33 -13.87
N LEU A 106 8.90 -13.27 -13.09
CA LEU A 106 8.12 -12.91 -11.89
C LEU A 106 7.23 -11.69 -12.17
N VAL A 107 6.64 -11.60 -13.36
CA VAL A 107 5.67 -10.55 -13.67
C VAL A 107 4.50 -10.68 -12.70
N LYS A 108 4.35 -9.70 -11.81
CA LYS A 108 3.29 -9.63 -10.82
C LYS A 108 2.52 -8.34 -11.02
N LEU A 109 1.23 -8.47 -11.33
CA LEU A 109 0.26 -7.39 -11.18
C LEU A 109 -0.40 -7.53 -9.82
N ALA A 110 -0.45 -6.44 -9.06
CA ALA A 110 -1.17 -6.37 -7.80
C ALA A 110 -2.11 -5.18 -7.82
N LEU A 111 -3.40 -5.43 -7.61
CA LEU A 111 -4.40 -4.39 -7.39
C LEU A 111 -4.36 -3.94 -5.93
N ARG A 112 -4.18 -2.64 -5.70
CA ARG A 112 -4.25 -2.02 -4.38
C ARG A 112 -5.28 -0.90 -4.36
N ASN A 113 -5.94 -0.74 -3.23
CA ASN A 113 -6.80 0.40 -2.95
C ASN A 113 -5.98 1.48 -2.23
N GLN A 114 -5.67 2.57 -2.94
CA GLN A 114 -4.99 3.72 -2.39
C GLN A 114 -5.99 4.86 -2.19
N LYS A 115 -6.45 5.07 -0.94
CA LYS A 115 -7.38 6.15 -0.56
C LYS A 115 -8.66 6.19 -1.44
N GLY A 116 -9.23 5.04 -1.77
CA GLY A 116 -10.44 4.91 -2.59
C GLY A 116 -10.18 4.84 -4.09
N ARG A 117 -8.91 4.90 -4.53
CA ARG A 117 -8.52 4.75 -5.93
C ARG A 117 -7.94 3.37 -6.18
N ALA A 118 -8.33 2.76 -7.29
CA ALA A 118 -7.71 1.53 -7.79
C ALA A 118 -6.33 1.87 -8.36
N VAL A 119 -5.30 1.22 -7.83
CA VAL A 119 -3.91 1.37 -8.29
C VAL A 119 -3.38 -0.02 -8.63
N VAL A 120 -2.76 -0.16 -9.80
CA VAL A 120 -2.13 -1.40 -10.23
C VAL A 120 -0.62 -1.23 -10.12
N ASP A 121 0.02 -2.11 -9.36
CA ASP A 121 1.48 -2.22 -9.32
C ASP A 121 1.94 -3.35 -10.21
N ILE A 122 2.88 -3.03 -11.10
CA ILE A 122 3.51 -3.99 -12.00
C ILE A 122 4.95 -4.18 -11.53
N LYS A 123 5.34 -5.42 -11.22
CA LYS A 123 6.67 -5.76 -10.71
C LYS A 123 7.27 -6.94 -11.46
N GLY A 124 8.60 -6.97 -11.53
CA GLY A 124 9.36 -8.10 -12.08
C GLY A 124 9.33 -8.21 -13.60
N ILE A 125 9.19 -7.07 -14.30
CA ILE A 125 9.24 -7.00 -15.76
C ILE A 125 10.71 -6.96 -16.20
N PRO A 126 11.20 -7.94 -16.99
CA PRO A 126 12.50 -7.85 -17.64
C PRO A 126 12.55 -6.64 -18.57
N LEU A 127 13.66 -5.90 -18.57
CA LEU A 127 13.79 -4.67 -19.34
C LEU A 127 13.55 -4.90 -20.84
N GLU A 128 14.03 -6.04 -21.35
CA GLU A 128 13.90 -6.49 -22.73
C GLU A 128 12.45 -6.79 -23.12
N GLN A 129 11.56 -6.97 -22.14
CA GLN A 129 10.14 -7.31 -22.33
C GLN A 129 9.21 -6.13 -21.99
N LEU A 130 9.74 -4.92 -21.81
CA LEU A 130 8.92 -3.74 -21.51
C LEU A 130 7.96 -3.40 -22.67
N LEU A 131 8.38 -3.61 -23.92
CA LEU A 131 7.51 -3.44 -25.10
C LEU A 131 6.36 -4.46 -25.09
N LEU A 132 6.64 -5.70 -24.71
CA LEU A 132 5.62 -6.75 -24.59
C LEU A 132 4.59 -6.41 -23.50
N LEU A 133 5.00 -5.76 -22.42
CA LEU A 133 4.07 -5.21 -21.42
C LEU A 133 3.18 -4.13 -22.03
N ALA A 134 3.76 -3.18 -22.76
CA ALA A 134 2.99 -2.10 -23.40
C ALA A 134 1.95 -2.68 -24.37
N GLU A 135 2.33 -3.68 -25.18
CA GLU A 135 1.40 -4.40 -26.05
C GLU A 135 0.29 -5.09 -25.27
N ALA A 136 0.61 -5.78 -24.17
CA ALA A 136 -0.39 -6.45 -23.34
C ALA A 136 -1.40 -5.48 -22.71
N LEU A 137 -0.95 -4.27 -22.35
CA LEU A 137 -1.80 -3.23 -21.74
C LEU A 137 -2.61 -2.43 -22.78
N THR A 138 -2.18 -2.39 -24.03
CA THR A 138 -2.85 -1.67 -25.12
C THR A 138 -3.69 -2.57 -26.02
N ALA A 139 -3.51 -3.89 -25.92
CA ALA A 139 -4.38 -4.86 -26.55
C ALA A 139 -5.83 -4.65 -26.09
N GLN A 140 -6.77 -4.76 -27.03
CA GLN A 140 -8.20 -4.67 -26.71
C GLN A 140 -8.55 -5.71 -25.65
N LEU A 141 -8.98 -5.22 -24.48
CA LEU A 141 -9.47 -6.09 -23.43
C LEU A 141 -10.88 -6.58 -23.81
N PRO A 142 -11.17 -7.88 -23.65
CA PRO A 142 -12.51 -8.39 -23.89
C PRO A 142 -13.49 -7.75 -22.88
N GLY A 143 -14.40 -6.91 -23.38
CA GLY A 143 -15.47 -6.30 -22.58
C GLY A 143 -15.48 -4.78 -22.50
N VAL A 144 -14.52 -4.06 -23.11
CA VAL A 144 -14.70 -2.63 -23.40
C VAL A 144 -15.47 -2.55 -24.72
N SER A 145 -16.78 -2.78 -24.66
CA SER A 145 -17.65 -2.50 -25.80
C SER A 145 -17.52 -1.02 -26.15
N ASP A 146 -17.14 -0.81 -27.40
CA ASP A 146 -17.19 0.43 -28.17
C ASP A 146 -18.51 1.18 -27.91
N GLU A 147 -18.53 2.12 -26.97
CA GLU A 147 -19.58 3.14 -26.87
C GLU A 147 -19.00 4.48 -27.36
N ALA A 148 -18.60 4.50 -28.63
CA ALA A 148 -18.39 5.74 -29.37
C ALA A 148 -18.75 5.56 -30.85
N LYS A 149 -19.86 4.91 -31.15
CA LYS A 149 -20.51 5.02 -32.46
C LYS A 149 -21.88 5.65 -32.32
N SER A 150 -21.89 6.97 -32.14
CA SER A 150 -23.09 7.75 -32.42
C SER A 150 -23.29 7.83 -33.94
N PRO A 151 -24.53 7.68 -34.44
CA PRO A 151 -24.83 7.53 -35.85
C PRO A 151 -24.89 8.90 -36.55
N SER A 152 -24.37 8.96 -37.77
CA SER A 152 -24.64 10.06 -38.69
C SER A 152 -26.14 10.15 -38.99
N PRO A 153 -26.78 11.32 -38.92
CA PRO A 153 -27.99 11.59 -39.67
C PRO A 153 -27.65 12.25 -41.02
N SER A 154 -28.50 11.91 -41.99
CA SER A 154 -28.50 12.23 -43.42
C SER A 154 -28.57 13.72 -43.76
#